data_AF-A0A1R1B6E5-F1
#
_entry.id   AF-A0A1R1B6E5-F1
#
_cell.length_a   1.000
_cell.length_b   1.000
_cell.length_c   1.000
_cell.angle_alpha   90.00
_cell.angle_beta   90.00
_cell.angle_gamma   90.00
#
_symmetry.space_group_name_H-M   'P 1'
#
loop_
_entity.id
_entity.type
_entity.pdbx_description
1 polymer ?
#
loop_
_entity_poly.entity_id
_entity_poly.type
_entity_poly.pdbx_seq_one_letter_code
_entity_poly.pdbx_strand_id
1 'polypeptide(L)'
;MKYAIHYSTRMKDVILFSFVISIILFQVATLTEYSYPVLFYMQMAVNVVVVAALAIEGYARLVKREVNIEENSDTITINGVEIHADQIREIKVSGCHKTAFQINLKDKNMNPMYCCFKFEEKNCEGIRSLTRWAERNQVSVRKVGPQTRSGLVLSSNN
;
A
#
# COMPACT_ATOMS: atom_id res chain seq x y z
N MET A 1 7.54 6.08 20.17
CA MET A 1 8.68 6.39 19.27
C MET A 1 8.12 6.59 17.87
N LYS A 2 8.62 7.60 17.14
CA LYS A 2 8.13 7.96 15.80
C LYS A 2 9.02 7.36 14.72
N TYR A 3 8.42 6.73 13.72
CA TYR A 3 9.12 6.09 12.60
C TYR A 3 8.56 6.60 11.27
N ALA A 4 9.45 6.94 10.34
CA ALA A 4 9.06 7.35 9.00
C ALA A 4 8.53 6.15 8.18
N ILE A 5 7.41 6.35 7.50
CA ILE A 5 6.73 5.36 6.67
C ILE A 5 6.37 5.89 5.28
N HIS A 6 6.31 4.99 4.31
CA HIS A 6 5.84 5.24 2.95
C HIS A 6 4.62 4.37 2.64
N TYR A 7 3.65 4.93 1.91
CA TYR A 7 2.50 4.14 1.45
C TYR A 7 2.89 3.24 0.31
N SER A 8 2.49 1.97 0.40
CA SER A 8 2.73 1.03 -0.70
C SER A 8 1.68 1.22 -1.79
N THR A 9 1.85 2.24 -2.63
CA THR A 9 0.99 2.48 -3.80
C THR A 9 1.37 1.55 -4.96
N ARG A 10 0.38 0.90 -5.58
CA ARG A 10 0.54 0.14 -6.85
C ARG A 10 0.42 1.01 -8.11
N MET A 11 0.55 2.34 -7.97
CA MET A 11 0.28 3.30 -9.04
C MET A 11 1.27 3.22 -10.22
N LYS A 12 2.46 2.64 -10.01
CA LYS A 12 3.47 2.45 -11.06
C LYS A 12 2.94 1.64 -12.24
N ASP A 13 2.21 0.56 -11.96
CA ASP A 13 1.65 -0.30 -13.01
C ASP A 13 0.57 0.46 -13.78
N VAL A 14 -0.28 1.21 -13.07
CA VAL A 14 -1.33 2.05 -13.68
C VAL A 14 -0.73 3.08 -14.62
N ILE A 15 0.31 3.81 -14.18
CA ILE A 15 1.01 4.81 -15.01
C ILE A 15 1.59 4.16 -16.26
N LEU A 16 2.26 3.02 -16.12
CA LEU A 16 2.86 2.30 -17.25
C LEU A 16 1.79 1.85 -18.26
N PHE A 17 0.72 1.20 -17.80
CA PHE A 17 -0.38 0.77 -18.65
C PHE A 17 -1.03 1.94 -19.38
N SER A 18 -1.34 3.02 -18.67
CA SER A 18 -1.94 4.21 -19.27
C SER A 18 -1.02 4.87 -20.30
N PHE A 19 0.30 4.88 -20.05
CA PHE A 19 1.28 5.41 -21.01
C PHE A 19 1.35 4.57 -22.30
N VAL A 20 1.32 3.24 -22.18
CA VAL A 20 1.30 2.34 -23.34
C VAL A 20 0.02 2.54 -24.16
N ILE A 21 -1.14 2.62 -23.52
CA ILE A 21 -2.43 2.87 -24.19
C ILE A 21 -2.38 4.22 -24.93
N SER A 22 -1.84 5.25 -24.30
CA SER A 22 -1.63 6.56 -24.91
C SER A 22 -0.77 6.50 -26.18
N ILE A 23 0.33 5.74 -26.17
CA ILE A 23 1.18 5.56 -27.36
C ILE A 23 0.41 4.87 -28.48
N ILE A 24 -0.34 3.80 -28.17
CA ILE A 24 -1.12 3.05 -29.15
C ILE A 24 -2.19 3.94 -29.80
N LEU A 25 -2.95 4.68 -28.99
CA LEU A 25 -3.98 5.60 -29.48
C LEU A 25 -3.40 6.71 -30.35
N PHE A 26 -2.23 7.25 -29.97
CA PHE A 26 -1.53 8.24 -30.78
C PHE A 26 -1.10 7.68 -32.14
N GLN A 27 -0.51 6.49 -32.18
CA GLN A 27 -0.10 5.83 -33.43
C GLN A 27 -1.31 5.56 -34.34
N VAL A 28 -2.43 5.07 -33.78
CA VAL A 28 -3.67 4.85 -34.53
C VAL A 28 -4.20 6.16 -35.09
N ALA A 29 -4.21 7.24 -34.30
CA ALA A 29 -4.68 8.55 -34.74
C ALA A 29 -3.82 9.13 -35.89
N THR A 30 -2.50 8.92 -35.88
CA THR A 30 -1.62 9.36 -36.98
C THR A 30 -1.79 8.54 -38.25
N LEU A 31 -2.21 7.28 -38.16
CA LEU A 31 -2.42 6.39 -39.31
C LEU A 31 -3.85 6.47 -39.89
N THR A 32 -4.81 6.95 -39.11
CA THR A 32 -6.20 7.12 -39.54
C THR A 32 -6.59 8.59 -39.59
N GLU A 33 -6.42 9.20 -40.77
CA GLU A 33 -6.80 10.60 -41.04
C GLU A 33 -8.31 10.88 -40.81
N TYR A 34 -9.15 9.84 -40.75
CA TYR A 34 -10.61 9.95 -40.75
C TYR A 34 -11.31 9.92 -39.37
N SER A 35 -10.59 9.64 -38.28
CA SER A 35 -11.18 9.40 -36.94
C SER A 35 -10.91 10.50 -35.91
N TYR A 36 -10.57 11.70 -36.41
CA TYR A 36 -9.93 12.78 -35.66
C TYR A 36 -10.63 13.23 -34.35
N PRO A 37 -11.96 13.44 -34.29
CA PRO A 37 -12.56 13.93 -33.05
C PRO A 37 -12.61 12.85 -31.95
N VAL A 38 -12.99 11.61 -32.29
CA VAL A 38 -13.20 10.55 -31.29
C VAL A 38 -11.88 10.10 -30.67
N LEU A 39 -10.85 9.86 -31.49
CA LEU A 39 -9.54 9.45 -30.99
C LEU A 39 -8.88 10.54 -30.14
N PHE A 40 -9.07 11.81 -30.50
CA PHE A 40 -8.58 12.94 -29.71
C PHE A 40 -9.21 12.99 -28.31
N TYR A 41 -10.54 12.85 -28.20
CA TYR A 41 -11.20 12.85 -26.89
C TYR A 41 -10.83 11.64 -26.03
N MET A 42 -10.69 10.45 -26.65
CA MET A 42 -10.21 9.25 -25.96
C MET A 42 -8.78 9.43 -25.43
N GLN A 43 -7.90 10.03 -26.23
CA GLN A 43 -6.54 10.36 -25.83
C GLN A 43 -6.50 11.37 -24.67
N MET A 44 -7.37 12.39 -24.70
CA MET A 44 -7.50 13.34 -23.58
C MET A 44 -7.96 12.66 -22.30
N ALA A 45 -8.93 11.73 -22.38
CA ALA A 45 -9.39 10.98 -21.22
C ALA A 45 -8.26 10.14 -20.60
N VAL A 46 -7.46 9.44 -21.41
CA VAL A 46 -6.29 8.69 -20.94
C VAL A 46 -5.26 9.60 -20.28
N ASN A 47 -4.98 10.77 -20.88
CA ASN A 47 -4.04 11.74 -20.30
C ASN A 47 -4.51 12.25 -18.93
N VAL A 48 -5.80 12.51 -18.74
CA VAL A 48 -6.35 12.92 -17.42
C VAL A 48 -6.08 11.82 -16.38
N VAL A 49 -6.28 10.54 -16.73
CA VAL A 49 -5.99 9.42 -15.84
C VAL A 49 -4.50 9.37 -15.48
N VAL A 50 -3.61 9.58 -16.45
CA VAL A 50 -2.15 9.63 -16.22
C VAL A 50 -1.78 10.77 -15.28
N VAL A 51 -2.28 11.99 -15.53
CA VAL A 51 -1.98 13.16 -14.69
C VAL A 51 -2.51 12.96 -13.27
N ALA A 52 -3.72 12.43 -13.11
CA ALA A 52 -4.28 12.11 -11.80
C ALA A 52 -3.43 11.06 -11.07
N ALA A 53 -3.01 10.00 -11.75
CA ALA A 53 -2.17 8.96 -11.18
C ALA A 53 -0.80 9.49 -10.73
N LEU A 54 -0.17 10.35 -11.56
CA LEU A 54 1.08 11.02 -11.24
C LEU A 54 0.93 12.00 -10.08
N ALA A 55 -0.17 12.76 -10.01
CA ALA A 55 -0.44 13.66 -8.89
C ALA A 55 -0.60 12.88 -7.57
N ILE A 56 -1.32 11.76 -7.59
CA ILE A 56 -1.48 10.88 -6.43
C ILE A 56 -0.13 10.28 -6.01
N GLU A 57 0.67 9.79 -6.95
CA GLU A 57 1.99 9.24 -6.63
C GLU A 57 2.97 10.31 -6.14
N GLY A 58 2.96 11.50 -6.76
CA GLY A 58 3.74 12.65 -6.33
C GLY A 58 3.38 13.06 -4.91
N TYR A 59 2.09 13.20 -4.62
CA TYR A 59 1.59 13.48 -3.27
C TYR A 59 2.00 12.38 -2.28
N ALA A 60 1.83 11.10 -2.65
CA ALA A 60 2.21 9.97 -1.80
C ALA A 60 3.71 9.91 -1.49
N ARG A 61 4.57 10.42 -2.39
CA ARG A 61 6.02 10.53 -2.18
C ARG A 61 6.44 11.78 -1.40
N LEU A 62 5.75 12.90 -1.59
CA LEU A 62 6.11 14.18 -0.97
C LEU A 62 5.64 14.31 0.47
N VAL A 63 4.50 13.69 0.82
CA VAL A 63 4.03 13.72 2.20
C VAL A 63 4.88 12.78 3.04
N LYS A 64 5.70 13.36 3.92
CA LYS A 64 6.38 12.64 5.00
C LYS A 64 5.32 12.16 5.97
N ARG A 65 5.22 10.85 6.15
CA ARG A 65 4.22 10.23 7.03
C ARG A 65 4.93 9.41 8.08
N GLU A 66 4.36 9.41 9.28
CA GLU A 66 4.99 8.83 10.46
C GLU A 66 4.04 7.85 11.15
N VAL A 67 4.61 6.80 11.73
CA VAL A 67 3.94 5.92 12.68
C VAL A 67 4.55 6.17 14.05
N ASN A 68 3.74 6.55 15.02
CA ASN A 68 4.13 6.56 16.42
C ASN A 68 3.70 5.25 17.07
N ILE A 69 4.68 4.48 17.52
CA ILE A 69 4.48 3.24 18.27
C ILE A 69 4.90 3.51 19.70
N GLU A 70 3.95 3.46 20.62
CA GLU A 70 4.22 3.53 22.05
C GLU A 70 4.21 2.12 22.60
N GLU A 71 5.38 1.59 22.97
CA GLU A 71 5.51 0.19 23.41
C GLU A 71 4.70 -0.13 24.68
N ASN A 72 4.31 0.89 25.45
CA ASN A 72 3.50 0.77 26.67
C ASN A 72 2.01 1.11 26.47
N SER A 73 1.59 1.46 25.25
CA SER A 73 0.19 1.79 24.96
C SER A 73 -0.51 0.63 24.27
N ASP A 74 -1.82 0.53 24.50
CA ASP A 74 -2.72 -0.34 23.74
C ASP A 74 -3.11 0.29 22.40
N THR A 75 -2.56 1.46 22.08
CA THR A 75 -2.83 2.22 20.85
C THR A 75 -1.59 2.38 19.98
N ILE A 76 -1.81 2.45 18.67
CA ILE A 76 -0.81 2.80 17.65
C ILE A 76 -1.33 4.01 16.86
N THR A 77 -0.50 5.03 16.67
CA THR A 77 -0.87 6.21 15.88
C THR A 77 -0.21 6.15 14.51
N ILE A 78 -1.01 6.12 13.45
CA ILE A 78 -0.55 6.06 12.07
C ILE A 78 -0.98 7.33 11.35
N ASN A 79 -0.01 8.16 10.95
CA ASN A 79 -0.26 9.42 10.27
C ASN A 79 -1.27 10.31 11.02
N GLY A 80 -1.18 10.36 12.35
CA GLY A 80 -2.08 11.12 13.23
C GLY A 80 -3.41 10.43 13.58
N VAL A 81 -3.70 9.26 13.00
CA VAL A 81 -4.89 8.47 13.35
C VAL A 81 -4.53 7.44 14.41
N GLU A 82 -5.16 7.55 15.58
CA GLU A 82 -5.03 6.58 16.65
C GLU A 82 -5.90 5.34 16.39
N ILE A 83 -5.31 4.16 16.57
CA ILE A 83 -5.96 2.86 16.38
C ILE A 83 -5.69 2.04 17.64
N HIS A 84 -6.76 1.53 18.25
CA HIS A 84 -6.63 0.62 19.39
C HIS A 84 -6.35 -0.81 18.95
N ALA A 85 -5.60 -1.56 19.75
CA ALA A 85 -5.24 -2.95 19.46
C ALA A 85 -6.45 -3.89 19.35
N ASP A 86 -7.51 -3.63 20.12
CA ASP A 86 -8.76 -4.39 20.09
C ASP A 86 -9.50 -4.28 18.74
N GLN A 87 -9.32 -3.17 18.03
CA GLN A 87 -9.85 -2.93 16.69
C GLN A 87 -9.04 -3.65 15.60
N ILE A 88 -7.84 -4.13 15.90
CA ILE A 88 -6.98 -4.81 14.93
C ILE A 88 -7.30 -6.30 14.90
N ARG A 89 -7.59 -6.81 13.71
CA ARG A 89 -7.80 -8.23 13.46
C ARG A 89 -6.48 -8.96 13.25
N GLU A 90 -5.63 -8.43 12.36
CA GLU A 90 -4.34 -9.00 12.03
C GLU A 90 -3.42 -7.96 11.38
N ILE A 91 -2.11 -8.13 11.54
CA ILE A 91 -1.07 -7.39 10.82
C ILE A 91 -0.46 -8.34 9.79
N LYS A 92 -0.70 -8.07 8.50
CA LYS A 92 -0.08 -8.80 7.39
C LYS A 92 1.26 -8.17 7.05
N VAL A 93 2.30 -8.99 6.99
CA VAL A 93 3.64 -8.60 6.54
C VAL A 93 3.91 -9.26 5.20
N SER A 94 4.12 -8.49 4.14
CA SER A 94 4.32 -9.01 2.78
C SER A 94 5.61 -8.49 2.14
N GLY A 95 6.27 -9.33 1.34
CA GLY A 95 7.51 -8.99 0.62
C GLY A 95 8.79 -9.56 1.23
N CYS A 96 9.70 -10.05 0.37
CA CYS A 96 10.97 -10.68 0.76
C CYS A 96 12.14 -9.68 0.92
N HIS A 97 12.09 -8.54 0.21
CA HIS A 97 13.13 -7.49 0.26
C HIS A 97 12.59 -6.11 0.65
N LYS A 98 11.28 -5.86 0.45
CA LYS A 98 10.60 -4.63 0.86
C LYS A 98 9.36 -5.00 1.65
N THR A 99 9.51 -5.14 2.95
CA THR A 99 8.44 -5.52 3.88
C THR A 99 7.37 -4.44 3.92
N ALA A 100 6.20 -4.76 3.38
CA ALA A 100 4.98 -3.97 3.50
C ALA A 100 4.13 -4.52 4.64
N PHE A 101 3.66 -3.63 5.49
CA PHE A 101 2.78 -3.90 6.62
C PHE A 101 1.37 -3.45 6.25
N GLN A 102 0.42 -4.35 6.46
CA GLN A 102 -0.99 -4.10 6.24
C GLN A 102 -1.74 -4.43 7.53
N ILE A 103 -2.34 -3.43 8.14
CA ILE A 103 -3.18 -3.58 9.33
C ILE A 103 -4.62 -3.80 8.90
N ASN A 104 -5.18 -4.96 9.23
CA ASN A 104 -6.58 -5.26 8.97
C ASN A 104 -7.39 -4.98 10.23
N LEU A 105 -8.41 -4.12 10.13
CA LEU A 105 -9.30 -3.81 11.25
C LEU A 105 -10.46 -4.81 11.30
N LYS A 106 -11.01 -5.10 12.49
CA LYS A 106 -12.11 -6.06 12.69
C LYS A 106 -13.41 -5.61 12.01
N ASP A 107 -13.73 -4.32 12.11
CA ASP A 107 -15.04 -3.79 11.70
C ASP A 107 -15.08 -3.24 10.25
N LYS A 108 -13.96 -3.32 9.51
CA LYS A 108 -13.87 -2.76 8.15
C LYS A 108 -13.47 -3.83 7.14
N ASN A 109 -14.38 -4.15 6.23
CA ASN A 109 -14.10 -5.01 5.06
C ASN A 109 -13.08 -4.36 4.09
N MET A 110 -13.05 -3.04 4.03
CA MET A 110 -12.09 -2.28 3.23
C MET A 110 -11.16 -1.52 4.17
N ASN A 111 -9.90 -1.95 4.23
CA ASN A 111 -8.91 -1.27 5.06
C ASN A 111 -8.56 0.09 4.46
N PRO A 112 -8.58 1.15 5.27
CA PRO A 112 -8.15 2.46 4.83
C PRO A 112 -6.73 2.42 4.28
N MET A 113 -6.45 3.26 3.28
CA MET A 113 -5.13 3.35 2.66
C MET A 113 -4.03 3.60 3.70
N TYR A 114 -4.34 4.30 4.79
CA TYR A 114 -3.40 4.58 5.87
C TYR A 114 -2.88 3.32 6.60
N CYS A 115 -3.59 2.19 6.50
CA CYS A 115 -3.21 0.92 7.13
C CYS A 115 -2.18 0.12 6.32
N CYS A 116 -1.84 0.53 5.09
CA CYS A 116 -0.92 -0.18 4.19
C CYS A 116 0.37 0.62 3.98
N PHE A 117 1.40 0.34 4.76
CA PHE A 117 2.63 1.13 4.75
C PHE A 117 3.90 0.27 4.70
N LYS A 118 5.02 0.90 4.40
CA LYS A 118 6.37 0.35 4.40
C LYS A 118 7.22 1.22 5.30
N PHE A 119 8.03 0.62 6.16
CA PHE A 119 9.08 1.36 6.84
C PHE A 119 10.14 1.76 5.82
N GLU A 120 10.74 2.93 6.03
CA GLU A 120 11.90 3.34 5.25
C GLU A 120 13.06 2.33 5.43
N GLU A 121 13.86 2.10 4.39
CA GLU A 121 14.80 0.96 4.24
C GLU A 121 15.88 0.87 5.34
N LYS A 122 15.98 1.88 6.22
CA LYS A 122 16.88 1.95 7.37
C LYS A 122 16.20 1.74 8.73
N ASN A 123 14.87 1.69 8.81
CA ASN A 123 14.11 1.62 10.06
C ASN A 123 13.85 0.17 10.52
N CYS A 124 14.93 -0.61 10.70
CA CYS A 124 14.85 -1.94 11.33
C CYS A 124 14.26 -1.88 12.75
N GLU A 125 14.47 -0.75 13.45
CA GLU A 125 13.90 -0.49 14.76
C GLU A 125 12.38 -0.37 14.72
N GLY A 126 11.81 0.29 13.71
CA GLY A 126 10.36 0.44 13.55
C GLY A 126 9.67 -0.91 13.35
N ILE A 127 10.29 -1.80 12.58
CA ILE A 127 9.80 -3.18 12.39
C ILE A 127 9.82 -3.94 13.73
N ARG A 128 10.91 -3.82 14.48
CA ARG A 128 11.08 -4.51 15.76
C ARG A 128 10.08 -4.01 16.80
N SER A 129 9.92 -2.69 16.93
CA SER A 129 8.96 -2.10 17.86
C SER A 129 7.51 -2.41 17.48
N LEU A 130 7.17 -2.43 16.19
CA LEU A 130 5.84 -2.88 15.75
C LEU A 130 5.57 -4.34 16.10
N THR A 131 6.57 -5.21 15.92
CA THR A 131 6.44 -6.63 16.22
C THR A 131 6.26 -6.86 17.72
N ARG A 132 7.09 -6.21 18.56
CA ARG A 132 6.95 -6.26 20.02
C ARG A 132 5.61 -5.73 20.50
N TRP A 133 5.18 -4.60 19.94
CA TRP A 133 3.87 -4.02 20.27
C TRP A 133 2.73 -4.98 19.93
N ALA A 134 2.80 -5.64 18.77
CA ALA A 134 1.80 -6.62 18.36
C ALA A 134 1.80 -7.87 19.27
N GLU A 135 2.98 -8.38 19.64
CA GLU A 135 3.12 -9.51 20.57
C GLU A 135 2.54 -9.18 21.95
N ARG A 136 2.86 -8.00 22.51
CA ARG A 136 2.34 -7.54 23.80
C ARG A 136 0.82 -7.42 23.80
N ASN A 137 0.26 -6.85 22.74
CA ASN A 137 -1.17 -6.62 22.59
C ASN A 137 -1.94 -7.83 22.04
N GLN A 138 -1.30 -9.00 21.92
CA GLN A 138 -1.89 -10.22 21.37
C GLN A 138 -2.49 -10.06 19.96
N VAL A 139 -1.93 -9.15 19.17
CA VAL A 139 -2.35 -8.92 17.78
C VAL A 139 -1.65 -9.94 16.88
N SER A 140 -2.43 -10.71 16.11
CA SER A 140 -1.89 -11.72 15.21
C SER A 140 -1.06 -11.09 14.09
N VAL A 141 0.20 -11.52 13.94
CA VAL A 141 1.10 -11.10 12.85
C VAL A 141 1.24 -12.24 11.83
N ARG A 142 0.71 -12.04 10.62
CA ARG A 142 0.76 -13.03 9.55
C ARG A 142 1.79 -12.64 8.48
N LYS A 143 2.84 -13.44 8.32
CA LYS A 143 3.78 -13.30 7.20
C LYS A 143 3.16 -13.89 5.93
N VAL A 144 3.03 -13.08 4.89
CA VAL A 144 2.53 -13.46 3.56
C VAL A 144 3.71 -13.40 2.60
N GLY A 145 4.45 -14.51 2.51
CA GLY A 145 5.47 -14.72 1.48
C GLY A 145 4.91 -15.52 0.30
N PRO A 146 5.64 -15.61 -0.83
CA PRO A 146 5.26 -16.48 -1.95
C PRO A 146 5.07 -17.94 -1.52
N GLN A 147 5.72 -18.36 -0.44
CA GLN A 147 5.63 -19.70 0.16
C GLN A 147 4.38 -19.93 1.03
N THR A 148 3.67 -18.87 1.47
CA THR A 148 2.55 -18.99 2.43
C THR A 148 1.17 -19.10 1.77
N ARG A 149 1.13 -19.15 0.43
CA ARG A 149 -0.11 -19.35 -0.34
C ARG A 149 -0.53 -20.82 -0.45
N SER A 150 0.37 -21.75 -0.13
CA SER A 150 0.05 -23.16 0.01
C SER A 150 -0.32 -23.43 1.46
N GLY A 151 -1.57 -23.82 1.69
CA GLY A 151 -2.11 -24.08 3.02
C GLY A 151 -1.21 -25.01 3.82
N LEU A 152 -0.65 -24.49 4.90
CA LEU A 152 -0.04 -25.29 5.95
C LEU A 152 -0.58 -24.75 7.27
N VAL A 153 -1.77 -25.25 7.59
CA VAL A 153 -2.26 -25.28 8.97
C VAL A 153 -1.29 -26.19 9.71
N LEU A 154 -0.40 -25.61 10.52
CA LEU A 154 0.33 -26.38 11.52
C LEU A 154 -0.67 -26.79 12.60
N SER A 155 -1.38 -27.90 12.33
CA SER A 155 -2.10 -28.65 13.35
C SER A 155 -1.03 -29.34 14.20
N SER A 156 -0.72 -28.76 15.35
CA SER A 156 -0.02 -29.45 16.42
C SER A 156 -0.99 -30.47 17.01
N ASN A 157 -0.91 -31.72 16.58
CA ASN A 157 -1.47 -32.83 17.35
C ASN A 157 -0.37 -33.38 18.25
N ASN A 158 -0.74 -33.48 19.54
CA ASN A 158 -0.02 -34.12 20.63
C ASN A 158 0.46 -35.54 20.30
#